data_AF-A0A8B4GXJ9-F1
#
_entry.id   AF-A0A8B4GXJ9-F1
#
_cell.length_a   1.000
_cell.length_b   1.000
_cell.length_c   1.000
_cell.angle_alpha   90.00
_cell.angle_beta   90.00
_cell.angle_gamma   90.00
#
_symmetry.space_group_name_H-M   'P 1'
#
loop_
_entity.id
_entity.type
_entity.pdbx_description
1 polymer ?
#
loop_
_entity_poly.entity_id
_entity_poly.type
_entity_poly.pdbx_seq_one_letter_code
_entity_poly.pdbx_strand_id
1 'polypeptide(L)'
;MKKTGLAIALLAMMGASTTVWAQDHEQRAAKVGQCAGLQPADIAAQVKRDFLQNRITRWESDKKLLGTATPIAWVSPDAISGKDQVWQVPLTVRGTKADKTYNVTLNCNTGEIAYSAPQ
;
A
#
# COMPACT_ATOMS: atom_id res chain seq x y z
N MET A 1 -21.15 71.48 -20.55
CA MET A 1 -20.59 71.79 -19.21
C MET A 1 -20.52 70.50 -18.40
N LYS A 2 -19.39 70.24 -17.72
CA LYS A 2 -19.11 69.22 -16.66
C LYS A 2 -19.00 67.75 -17.17
N LYS A 3 -17.79 67.17 -17.38
CA LYS A 3 -16.72 66.69 -16.46
C LYS A 3 -17.14 65.53 -15.53
N THR A 4 -16.21 64.57 -15.42
CA THR A 4 -16.08 63.40 -14.50
C THR A 4 -17.04 62.24 -14.77
N GLY A 5 -16.64 60.99 -15.03
CA GLY A 5 -15.40 60.27 -14.72
C GLY A 5 -15.64 59.36 -13.51
N LEU A 6 -15.71 58.03 -13.72
CA LEU A 6 -15.19 57.02 -12.80
C LEU A 6 -15.32 55.62 -13.45
N ALA A 7 -14.18 54.94 -13.59
CA ALA A 7 -14.09 53.52 -13.90
C ALA A 7 -14.10 52.73 -12.59
N ILE A 8 -14.81 51.59 -12.54
CA ILE A 8 -14.46 50.46 -11.68
C ILE A 8 -14.78 49.17 -12.44
N ALA A 9 -13.73 48.52 -12.94
CA ALA A 9 -13.75 47.12 -13.32
C ALA A 9 -13.70 46.29 -12.03
N LEU A 10 -14.62 45.34 -11.87
CA LEU A 10 -14.58 44.34 -10.80
C LEU A 10 -14.54 42.94 -11.43
N LEU A 11 -13.31 42.52 -11.74
CA LEU A 11 -12.96 41.10 -11.80
C LEU A 11 -12.90 40.59 -10.36
N ALA A 12 -13.86 39.75 -9.97
CA ALA A 12 -13.72 38.90 -8.80
C ALA A 12 -13.72 37.44 -9.29
N MET A 13 -12.52 36.89 -9.34
CA MET A 13 -12.23 35.50 -9.62
C MET A 13 -12.92 34.60 -8.59
N MET A 14 -13.94 33.86 -9.01
CA MET A 14 -14.38 32.68 -8.25
C MET A 14 -13.41 31.54 -8.56
N GLY A 15 -12.23 31.61 -7.95
CA GLY A 15 -11.35 30.46 -7.81
C GLY A 15 -12.03 29.47 -6.87
N ALA A 16 -12.80 28.54 -7.43
CA ALA A 16 -13.17 27.33 -6.72
C ALA A 16 -11.85 26.62 -6.40
N SER A 17 -11.37 26.81 -5.18
CA SER A 17 -10.30 26.02 -4.62
C SER A 17 -10.88 24.63 -4.46
N THR A 18 -10.81 23.81 -5.50
CA THR A 18 -10.95 22.37 -5.36
C THR A 18 -9.79 21.95 -4.47
N THR A 19 -10.03 21.91 -3.17
CA THR A 19 -9.23 21.07 -2.30
C THR A 19 -9.39 19.68 -2.87
N VAL A 20 -8.43 19.22 -3.67
CA VAL A 20 -8.29 17.83 -4.02
C VAL A 20 -7.95 17.17 -2.70
N TRP A 21 -8.94 16.58 -2.05
CA TRP A 21 -8.69 15.61 -0.99
C TRP A 21 -7.95 14.50 -1.73
N ALA A 22 -6.61 14.48 -1.61
CA ALA A 22 -5.86 13.29 -1.94
C ALA A 22 -6.50 12.19 -1.09
N GLN A 23 -7.31 11.34 -1.72
CA GLN A 23 -7.66 10.07 -1.12
C GLN A 23 -6.31 9.42 -0.86
N ASP A 24 -5.93 9.35 0.41
CA ASP A 24 -4.70 8.77 0.89
C ASP A 24 -4.75 7.29 0.50
N HIS A 25 -4.32 7.01 -0.74
CA HIS A 25 -4.17 5.66 -1.23
C HIS A 25 -3.04 5.07 -0.41
N GLU A 26 -3.43 4.35 0.63
CA GLU A 26 -2.55 3.64 1.55
C GLU A 26 -1.41 3.00 0.77
N GLN A 27 -0.18 3.43 1.03
CA GLN A 27 0.98 3.00 0.24
C GLN A 27 1.18 1.49 0.39
N ARG A 28 0.90 0.75 -0.68
CA ARG A 28 1.04 -0.72 -0.73
C ARG A 28 2.32 -1.21 -1.37
N ALA A 29 3.20 -0.30 -1.79
CA ALA A 29 4.53 -0.61 -2.31
C ALA A 29 5.62 0.04 -1.45
N ALA A 30 6.75 -0.63 -1.29
CA ALA A 30 7.86 -0.16 -0.48
C ALA A 30 9.19 -0.78 -0.90
N LYS A 31 10.29 -0.17 -0.43
CA LYS A 31 11.62 -0.77 -0.53
C LYS A 31 11.86 -1.79 0.58
N VAL A 32 12.60 -2.83 0.24
CA VAL A 32 13.04 -3.89 1.16
C VAL A 32 14.53 -4.16 0.99
N GLY A 33 15.12 -4.83 1.98
CA GLY A 33 16.50 -5.30 1.88
C GLY A 33 16.72 -6.31 0.76
N GLN A 34 17.99 -6.58 0.45
CA GLN A 34 18.42 -7.52 -0.58
C GLN A 34 17.74 -8.89 -0.40
N CYS A 35 17.14 -9.40 -1.47
CA CYS A 35 16.51 -10.73 -1.48
C CYS A 35 16.92 -11.60 -2.68
N ALA A 36 17.91 -11.14 -3.45
CA ALA A 36 18.46 -11.90 -4.57
C ALA A 36 19.11 -13.20 -4.10
N GLY A 37 18.77 -14.32 -4.74
CA GLY A 37 19.31 -15.65 -4.43
C GLY A 37 18.65 -16.36 -3.25
N LEU A 38 17.67 -15.74 -2.58
CA LEU A 38 16.94 -16.37 -1.49
C LEU A 38 16.06 -17.52 -1.98
N GLN A 39 15.93 -18.55 -1.14
CA GLN A 39 15.03 -19.68 -1.38
C GLN A 39 13.59 -19.31 -0.99
N PRO A 40 12.57 -20.03 -1.50
CA PRO A 40 11.17 -19.73 -1.19
C PRO A 40 10.84 -19.61 0.32
N ALA A 41 11.47 -20.43 1.17
CA ALA A 41 11.28 -20.34 2.62
C ALA A 41 11.78 -19.01 3.22
N ASP A 42 12.90 -18.48 2.72
CA ASP A 42 13.44 -17.19 3.16
C ASP A 42 12.61 -16.02 2.63
N ILE A 43 12.11 -16.15 1.40
CA ILE A 43 11.15 -15.21 0.80
C ILE A 43 9.86 -15.15 1.64
N ALA A 44 9.29 -16.30 2.02
CA ALA A 44 8.15 -16.39 2.93
C ALA A 44 8.42 -15.65 4.25
N ALA A 45 9.58 -15.91 4.86
CA ALA A 45 9.96 -15.29 6.12
C ALA A 45 10.12 -13.77 6.01
N GLN A 46 10.71 -13.27 4.91
CA GLN A 46 10.86 -11.85 4.65
C GLN A 46 9.50 -11.16 4.46
N VAL A 47 8.62 -11.71 3.63
CA VAL A 47 7.26 -11.15 3.40
C VAL A 47 6.45 -11.13 4.69
N LYS A 48 6.50 -12.21 5.49
CA LYS A 48 5.83 -12.26 6.79
C LYS A 48 6.33 -11.19 7.75
N ARG A 49 7.66 -11.03 7.88
CA ARG A 49 8.24 -10.01 8.77
C ARG A 49 7.87 -8.60 8.31
N ASP A 50 8.00 -8.32 7.01
CA ASP A 50 7.67 -7.01 6.46
C ASP A 50 6.20 -6.65 6.70
N PHE A 51 5.28 -7.59 6.44
CA PHE A 51 3.85 -7.37 6.66
C PHE A 51 3.54 -7.03 8.12
N LEU A 52 4.01 -7.87 9.06
CA LEU A 52 3.69 -7.74 10.49
C LEU A 52 4.33 -6.50 11.13
N GLN A 53 5.53 -6.11 10.68
CA GLN A 53 6.27 -5.01 11.30
C GLN A 53 5.99 -3.65 10.65
N ASN A 54 5.87 -3.62 9.32
CA ASN A 54 5.89 -2.37 8.56
C ASN A 54 4.56 -2.02 7.88
N ARG A 55 3.68 -3.01 7.65
CA ARG A 55 2.45 -2.82 6.86
C ARG A 55 1.21 -2.76 7.73
N ILE A 56 0.84 -3.88 8.36
CA ILE A 56 -0.42 -3.96 9.10
C ILE A 56 -0.51 -2.96 10.27
N THR A 57 0.63 -2.52 10.79
CA THR A 57 0.72 -1.48 11.82
C THR A 57 0.19 -0.13 11.32
N ARG A 58 0.30 0.16 10.01
CA ARG A 58 -0.04 1.44 9.36
C ARG A 58 -1.35 1.38 8.57
N TRP A 59 -1.83 0.19 8.24
CA TRP A 59 -2.98 0.02 7.35
C TRP A 59 -4.31 -0.02 8.11
N GLU A 60 -4.89 1.15 8.38
CA GLU A 60 -6.10 1.28 9.22
C GLU A 60 -7.31 0.55 8.63
N SER A 61 -7.48 0.58 7.30
CA SER A 61 -8.58 -0.15 6.64
C SER A 61 -8.45 -1.65 6.89
N ASP A 62 -7.24 -2.16 6.76
CA ASP A 62 -6.96 -3.59 6.81
C ASP A 62 -7.06 -4.09 8.26
N LYS A 63 -6.63 -3.28 9.25
CA LYS A 63 -6.88 -3.55 10.67
C LYS A 63 -8.38 -3.64 11.00
N LYS A 64 -9.19 -2.73 10.45
CA LYS A 64 -10.65 -2.73 10.67
C LYS A 64 -11.30 -3.97 10.07
N LEU A 65 -10.87 -4.37 8.87
CA LEU A 65 -11.34 -5.56 8.17
C LEU A 65 -10.97 -6.85 8.91
N LEU A 66 -9.71 -6.97 9.33
CA LEU A 66 -9.20 -8.12 10.09
C LEU A 66 -9.73 -8.14 11.54
N GLY A 67 -10.09 -6.99 12.09
CA GLY A 67 -10.52 -6.84 13.49
C GLY A 67 -9.39 -6.81 14.50
N THR A 68 -8.13 -6.75 14.04
CA THR A 68 -6.94 -6.73 14.91
C THR A 68 -5.77 -6.04 14.21
N ALA A 69 -4.89 -5.43 15.02
CA ALA A 69 -3.61 -4.87 14.57
C ALA A 69 -2.46 -5.90 14.60
N THR A 70 -2.67 -7.03 15.27
CA THR A 70 -1.66 -8.08 15.48
C THR A 70 -2.19 -9.43 14.99
N PRO A 71 -2.48 -9.58 13.69
CA PRO A 71 -2.99 -10.82 13.15
C PRO A 71 -1.91 -11.92 13.12
N ILE A 72 -2.34 -13.16 12.93
CA ILE A 72 -1.44 -14.27 12.63
C ILE A 72 -1.24 -14.32 11.11
N ALA A 73 0.00 -14.24 10.65
CA ALA A 73 0.33 -14.28 9.22
C ALA A 73 1.23 -15.48 8.88
N TRP A 74 0.94 -16.13 7.75
CA TRP A 74 1.75 -17.23 7.21
C TRP A 74 1.77 -17.21 5.69
N VAL A 75 2.83 -17.81 5.16
CA VAL A 75 3.06 -18.07 3.74
C VAL A 75 3.44 -19.53 3.64
N SER A 76 2.80 -20.28 2.73
CA SER A 76 3.27 -21.62 2.40
C SER A 76 4.37 -21.52 1.34
N PRO A 77 5.61 -21.98 1.60
CA PRO A 77 6.69 -21.92 0.61
C PRO A 77 6.34 -22.64 -0.70
N ASP A 78 5.55 -23.71 -0.63
CA ASP A 78 5.12 -24.49 -1.82
C ASP A 78 4.12 -23.73 -2.70
N ALA A 79 3.46 -22.70 -2.16
CA ALA A 79 2.55 -21.83 -2.90
C ALA A 79 3.26 -20.61 -3.51
N ILE A 80 4.55 -20.43 -3.23
CA ILE A 80 5.34 -19.34 -3.81
C ILE A 80 5.69 -19.70 -5.24
N SER A 81 5.44 -18.76 -6.15
CA SER A 81 5.85 -18.88 -7.55
C SER A 81 6.72 -17.68 -7.92
N GLY A 82 7.47 -17.81 -9.01
CA GLY A 82 8.34 -16.72 -9.43
C GLY A 82 9.35 -17.17 -10.47
N LYS A 83 9.89 -16.20 -11.20
CA LYS A 83 10.97 -16.38 -12.16
C LYS A 83 11.85 -15.14 -12.13
N ASP A 84 13.13 -15.31 -12.46
CA ASP A 84 14.05 -14.18 -12.68
C ASP A 84 14.11 -13.23 -11.46
N GLN A 85 14.11 -13.79 -10.25
CA GLN A 85 14.15 -13.06 -8.97
C GLN A 85 12.94 -12.16 -8.70
N VAL A 86 11.80 -12.41 -9.37
CA VAL A 86 10.51 -11.79 -9.08
C VAL A 86 9.56 -12.87 -8.55
N TRP A 87 9.11 -12.68 -7.32
CA TRP A 87 8.32 -13.65 -6.57
C TRP A 87 6.87 -13.19 -6.40
N GLN A 88 5.95 -14.13 -6.58
CA GLN A 88 4.54 -14.02 -6.22
C GLN A 88 4.29 -14.87 -4.98
N VAL A 89 3.84 -14.21 -3.92
CA VAL A 89 3.78 -14.77 -2.57
C VAL A 89 2.36 -14.61 -2.05
N PRO A 90 1.57 -15.70 -1.98
CA PRO A 90 0.29 -15.70 -1.30
C PRO A 90 0.50 -15.60 0.21
N LEU A 91 0.15 -14.46 0.78
CA LEU A 91 0.21 -14.20 2.21
C LEU A 91 -1.19 -14.35 2.81
N THR A 92 -1.38 -15.34 3.67
CA THR A 92 -2.64 -15.50 4.40
C THR A 92 -2.51 -14.89 5.79
N VAL A 93 -3.53 -14.13 6.18
CA VAL A 93 -3.56 -13.34 7.40
C VAL A 93 -4.88 -13.61 8.13
N ARG A 94 -4.78 -14.21 9.31
CA ARG A 94 -5.90 -14.49 10.20
C ARG A 94 -6.15 -13.33 11.14
N GLY A 95 -7.29 -12.70 10.99
CA GLY A 95 -7.83 -11.72 11.90
C GLY A 95 -8.75 -12.33 12.95
N THR A 96 -9.30 -11.48 13.81
CA THR A 96 -10.36 -11.87 14.76
C THR A 96 -11.76 -11.81 14.14
N LYS A 97 -11.92 -11.05 13.05
CA LYS A 97 -13.19 -10.93 12.30
C LYS A 97 -13.21 -11.72 11.01
N ALA A 98 -12.08 -11.76 10.30
CA ALA A 98 -11.97 -12.41 9.01
C ALA A 98 -10.53 -12.85 8.75
N ASP A 99 -10.40 -13.93 7.99
CA ASP A 99 -9.15 -14.31 7.34
C ASP A 99 -9.09 -13.62 5.97
N LYS A 100 -7.92 -13.10 5.59
CA LYS A 100 -7.68 -12.42 4.32
C LYS A 100 -6.44 -12.94 3.64
N THR A 101 -6.44 -12.92 2.31
CA THR A 101 -5.26 -13.22 1.51
C THR A 101 -4.77 -11.99 0.78
N TYR A 102 -3.46 -11.79 0.77
CA TYR A 102 -2.77 -10.76 0.01
C TYR A 102 -1.89 -11.43 -1.03
N ASN A 103 -2.00 -11.00 -2.28
CA ASN A 103 -1.04 -11.36 -3.31
C ASN A 103 0.11 -10.37 -3.23
N VAL A 104 1.28 -10.86 -2.81
CA VAL A 104 2.47 -10.04 -2.63
C VAL A 104 3.42 -10.27 -3.79
N THR A 105 3.84 -9.20 -4.45
CA THR A 105 4.93 -9.24 -5.42
C THR A 105 6.20 -8.75 -4.73
N LEU A 106 7.24 -9.58 -4.72
CA LEU A 106 8.57 -9.21 -4.25
C LEU A 106 9.54 -9.25 -5.42
N ASN A 107 9.97 -8.08 -5.89
CA ASN A 107 10.95 -7.92 -6.95
C ASN A 107 12.33 -7.71 -6.34
N CYS A 108 13.14 -8.78 -6.33
CA CYS A 108 14.48 -8.73 -5.75
C CYS A 108 15.51 -8.04 -6.65
N ASN A 109 15.19 -7.79 -7.92
CA ASN A 109 16.05 -7.00 -8.81
C ASN A 109 15.98 -5.51 -8.47
N THR A 110 14.80 -5.01 -8.10
CA THR A 110 14.57 -3.59 -7.76
C THR A 110 14.50 -3.31 -6.26
N GLY A 111 14.51 -4.36 -5.43
CA GLY A 111 14.36 -4.27 -3.98
C GLY A 111 12.99 -3.74 -3.58
N GLU A 112 11.94 -4.13 -4.31
CA GLU A 112 10.57 -3.64 -4.09
C GLU A 112 9.64 -4.76 -3.65
N ILE A 113 8.79 -4.44 -2.67
CA ILE A 113 7.66 -5.27 -2.26
C ILE A 113 6.37 -4.52 -2.52
N ALA A 114 5.38 -5.19 -3.09
CA ALA A 114 4.06 -4.64 -3.37
C ALA A 114 2.97 -5.61 -2.92
N TYR A 115 1.90 -5.09 -2.33
CA TYR A 115 0.79 -5.86 -1.80
C TYR A 115 -0.50 -5.51 -2.54
N SER A 116 -1.32 -6.53 -2.83
CA SER A 116 -2.69 -6.31 -3.28
C SER A 116 -3.59 -5.71 -2.20
N ALA A 117 -4.81 -5.34 -2.58
CA ALA A 117 -5.92 -5.26 -1.63
C ALA A 117 -6.18 -6.63 -0.97
N PRO A 118 -6.67 -6.67 0.28
CA PRO A 118 -7.07 -7.93 0.92
C PRO A 118 -8.24 -8.57 0.17
N GLN A 119 -8.11 -9.86 -0.16
CA GLN A 119 -9.18 -10.68 -0.73
C GLN A 119 -9.92 -11.43 0.37
#